data_AF-A0A6G1BV09-F1
#
_entry.id   AF-A0A6G1BV09-F1
#
_cell.length_a   1.000
_cell.length_b   1.000
_cell.length_c   1.000
_cell.angle_alpha   90.00
_cell.angle_beta   90.00
_cell.angle_gamma   90.00
#
_symmetry.space_group_name_H-M   'P 1'
#
loop_
_entity.id
_entity.type
_entity.pdbx_description
1 polymer ?
#
loop_
_entity_poly.entity_id
_entity_poly.type
_entity_poly.pdbx_seq_one_letter_code
_entity_poly.pdbx_strand_id
1 'polypeptide(L)'
;MSGAVPRCGVQGCNGLHVMDIFSERMVSREFASGGTVKYIIKDLGMALETEEGLEGAKALPGAAMFRQMFSAMAANGDGDLGLQGLITIVEHLNGIRK
;
A
#
# COMPACT_ATOMS: atom_id res chain seq x y z
N MET A 1 17.83 27.00 6.01
CA MET A 1 16.93 27.16 4.85
C MET A 1 16.08 25.91 4.77
N SER A 2 14.91 25.94 5.41
CA SER A 2 14.02 24.79 5.60
C SER A 2 13.14 24.67 4.36
N GLY A 3 13.37 23.63 3.55
CA GLY A 3 12.56 23.32 2.38
C GLY A 3 11.17 22.88 2.83
N ALA A 4 10.20 23.79 2.73
CA ALA A 4 8.80 23.47 2.97
C ALA A 4 8.32 22.54 1.85
N VAL A 5 8.19 21.24 2.17
CA VAL A 5 7.36 20.32 1.39
C VAL A 5 5.97 20.96 1.28
N PRO A 6 5.38 21.08 0.08
CA PRO A 6 4.08 21.71 -0.08
C PRO A 6 3.05 20.88 0.70
N ARG A 7 2.62 21.40 1.86
CA ARG A 7 1.48 20.86 2.58
C ARG A 7 0.23 21.17 1.77
N CYS A 8 -0.08 20.33 0.79
CA CYS A 8 -1.46 20.16 0.40
C CYS A 8 -2.18 19.72 1.69
N GLY A 9 -2.95 20.62 2.29
CA GLY A 9 -3.80 20.24 3.42
C GLY A 9 -4.65 19.06 2.98
N VAL A 10 -4.77 18.05 3.82
CA VAL A 10 -5.59 16.84 3.62
C VAL A 10 -6.95 17.13 2.95
N GLN A 11 -7.55 18.29 3.22
CA GLN A 11 -8.76 18.77 2.53
C GLN A 11 -8.69 18.92 0.99
N GLY A 12 -7.50 18.88 0.36
CA GLY A 12 -7.32 19.27 -1.05
C GLY A 12 -6.88 18.17 -2.02
N CYS A 13 -6.36 17.03 -1.54
CA CYS A 13 -5.86 15.96 -2.41
C CYS A 13 -6.79 14.74 -2.38
N ASN A 14 -7.88 14.86 -3.14
CA ASN A 14 -8.81 13.78 -3.51
C ASN A 14 -9.71 13.32 -2.36
N GLY A 15 -11.03 13.54 -2.46
CA GLY A 15 -12.05 13.28 -1.42
C GLY A 15 -12.27 11.81 -1.02
N LEU A 16 -11.22 10.99 -0.98
CA LEU A 16 -11.23 9.65 -0.43
C LEU A 16 -10.70 9.67 1.00
N HIS A 17 -11.57 9.29 1.93
CA HIS A 17 -11.27 9.14 3.37
C HIS A 17 -9.98 8.33 3.66
N VAL A 18 -9.64 7.40 2.77
CA VAL A 18 -8.43 6.58 2.86
C VAL A 18 -7.15 7.43 2.77
N MET A 19 -7.16 8.48 1.94
CA MET A 19 -6.02 9.37 1.75
C MET A 19 -5.89 10.35 2.92
N ASP A 20 -6.99 10.82 3.49
CA ASP A 20 -6.94 11.67 4.69
C ASP A 20 -6.26 10.96 5.86
N ILE A 21 -6.63 9.69 6.09
CA ILE A 21 -6.08 8.90 7.20
C ILE A 21 -4.64 8.48 6.93
N PHE A 22 -4.35 7.96 5.73
CA PHE A 22 -3.03 7.39 5.47
C PHE A 22 -1.99 8.42 5.08
N SER A 23 -2.36 9.58 4.51
CA SER A 23 -1.37 10.61 4.16
C SER A 23 -0.61 11.13 5.37
N GLU A 24 -1.30 11.43 6.48
CA GLU A 24 -0.66 11.89 7.71
C GLU A 24 0.26 10.82 8.31
N ARG A 25 -0.16 9.55 8.28
CA ARG A 25 0.63 8.41 8.74
C ARG A 25 1.84 8.13 7.85
N MET A 26 1.70 8.29 6.53
CA MET A 26 2.80 8.15 5.58
C MET A 26 3.85 9.23 5.79
N VAL A 27 3.44 10.48 5.97
CA VAL A 27 4.34 11.62 6.22
C VAL A 27 5.04 11.46 7.58
N SER A 28 4.31 11.03 8.61
CA SER A 28 4.86 10.80 9.95
C SER A 28 5.64 9.48 10.08
N ARG A 29 5.71 8.68 8.99
CA ARG A 29 6.31 7.33 8.95
C ARG A 29 5.77 6.38 10.03
N GLU A 30 4.50 6.52 10.37
CA GLU A 30 3.81 5.64 11.32
C GLU A 30 3.16 4.47 10.58
N PHE A 31 3.92 3.40 10.41
CA PHE A 31 3.48 2.21 9.67
C PHE A 31 3.02 1.05 10.56
N ALA A 32 3.11 1.19 11.88
CA ALA A 32 2.76 0.14 12.83
C ALA A 32 1.23 -0.01 13.06
N SER A 33 0.44 1.05 12.81
CA SER A 33 -0.99 1.09 13.09
C SER A 33 -1.84 0.73 11.86
N GLY A 34 -2.25 -0.54 11.70
CA GLY A 34 -3.15 -0.94 10.61
C GLY A 34 -3.24 -2.45 10.35
N GLY A 35 -4.02 -2.83 9.33
CA GLY A 35 -4.09 -4.20 8.84
C GLY A 35 -2.74 -4.62 8.24
N THR A 36 -2.12 -5.63 8.84
CA THR A 36 -0.79 -6.11 8.48
C THR A 36 -0.74 -6.59 7.04
N VAL A 37 0.37 -6.31 6.35
CA VAL A 37 0.66 -6.73 4.97
C VAL A 37 0.40 -8.23 4.76
N LYS A 38 0.74 -9.08 5.74
CA LYS A 38 0.43 -10.53 5.71
C LYS A 38 -1.06 -10.83 5.50
N TYR A 39 -1.96 -10.10 6.16
CA TYR A 39 -3.40 -10.29 5.99
C TYR A 39 -3.88 -9.76 4.64
N ILE A 40 -3.33 -8.64 4.18
CA ILE A 40 -3.64 -8.08 2.86
C ILE A 40 -3.23 -9.03 1.74
N ILE A 41 -2.05 -9.67 1.83
CA ILE A 41 -1.60 -10.68 0.85
C ILE A 41 -2.57 -11.86 0.80
N LYS A 42 -3.03 -12.33 1.96
CA LYS A 42 -3.99 -13.43 2.07
C LYS A 42 -5.32 -13.07 1.40
N ASP A 43 -5.86 -11.90 1.70
CA ASP A 43 -7.15 -11.45 1.16
C ASP A 43 -7.08 -11.19 -0.36
N LEU A 44 -5.98 -10.61 -0.84
CA LEU A 44 -5.71 -10.44 -2.27
C LEU A 44 -5.51 -11.80 -2.98
N GLY A 45 -4.92 -12.78 -2.30
CA GLY A 45 -4.83 -14.16 -2.78
C GLY A 45 -6.22 -14.73 -3.03
N MET A 46 -7.08 -14.73 -2.02
CA MET A 46 -8.46 -15.23 -2.15
C MET A 46 -9.25 -14.51 -3.25
N ALA A 47 -9.07 -13.19 -3.38
CA ALA A 47 -9.73 -12.40 -4.42
C ALA A 47 -9.30 -12.80 -5.85
N LEU A 48 -8.02 -13.11 -6.06
CA LEU A 48 -7.48 -13.53 -7.35
C LEU A 48 -7.81 -14.99 -7.70
N GLU A 49 -7.82 -15.89 -6.70
CA GLU A 49 -8.23 -17.29 -6.90
C GLU A 49 -9.72 -17.40 -7.29
N THR A 50 -10.54 -16.44 -6.84
CA THR A 50 -11.96 -16.37 -7.22
C THR A 50 -12.14 -16.05 -8.71
N GLU A 51 -11.16 -15.45 -9.38
CA GLU A 51 -11.21 -15.19 -10.83
C GLU A 51 -10.99 -16.45 -11.67
N GLU A 52 -10.37 -17.49 -11.10
CA GLU A 52 -10.10 -18.76 -11.78
C GLU A 52 -11.31 -19.72 -11.75
N GLY A 53 -12.33 -19.41 -10.93
CA GLY A 53 -13.54 -20.22 -10.75
C GLY A 53 -14.69 -19.85 -11.70
N LEU A 54 -15.13 -20.86 -12.48
CA LEU A 54 -16.41 -21.01 -13.20
C LEU A 54 -17.28 -19.75 -13.39
N GLU A 55 -17.39 -19.31 -14.65
CA GLU A 55 -18.12 -18.15 -15.18
C GLU A 55 -17.29 -16.87 -15.38
N GLY A 56 -16.42 -16.92 -16.39
CA GLY A 56 -15.78 -15.75 -16.99
C GLY A 56 -14.69 -15.15 -16.11
N ALA A 57 -13.45 -15.60 -16.33
CA ALA A 57 -12.27 -15.03 -15.69
C ALA A 57 -12.25 -13.51 -15.87
N LYS A 58 -12.64 -12.80 -14.81
CA LYS A 58 -12.43 -11.36 -14.72
C LYS A 58 -10.92 -11.19 -14.52
N ALA A 59 -10.34 -10.17 -15.12
CA ALA A 59 -8.96 -9.83 -14.83
C ALA A 59 -9.00 -8.69 -13.80
N LEU A 60 -8.41 -8.90 -12.62
CA LEU A 60 -8.14 -7.86 -11.62
C LEU A 60 -6.65 -7.50 -11.64
N PRO A 61 -6.17 -6.78 -12.69
CA PRO A 61 -4.76 -6.40 -12.80
C PRO A 61 -4.32 -5.53 -11.62
N GLY A 62 -5.22 -4.72 -11.06
CA GLY A 62 -4.95 -3.92 -9.87
C GLY A 62 -4.66 -4.80 -8.64
N ALA A 63 -5.48 -5.81 -8.37
CA ALA A 63 -5.29 -6.70 -7.23
C ALA A 63 -4.01 -7.56 -7.40
N ALA A 64 -3.75 -8.04 -8.61
CA ALA A 64 -2.53 -8.79 -8.94
C ALA A 64 -1.27 -7.95 -8.70
N MET A 65 -1.27 -6.68 -9.15
CA MET A 65 -0.16 -5.76 -8.94
C MET A 65 0.05 -5.44 -7.46
N PHE A 66 -1.02 -5.14 -6.71
CA PHE A 66 -0.91 -4.90 -5.28
C PHE A 66 -0.40 -6.13 -4.52
N ARG A 67 -0.84 -7.34 -4.88
CA ARG A 67 -0.32 -8.58 -4.29
C ARG A 67 1.19 -8.70 -4.47
N GLN A 68 1.71 -8.37 -5.64
CA GLN A 68 3.16 -8.39 -5.90
C GLN A 68 3.90 -7.35 -5.06
N MET A 69 3.38 -6.13 -4.95
CA MET A 69 4.00 -5.08 -4.12
C MET A 69 4.02 -5.45 -2.63
N PHE A 70 2.92 -5.97 -2.10
CA PHE A 70 2.85 -6.41 -0.71
C PHE A 70 3.73 -7.64 -0.44
N SER A 71 3.84 -8.56 -1.41
CA SER A 71 4.77 -9.69 -1.32
C SER A 71 6.22 -9.23 -1.30
N ALA A 72 6.58 -8.23 -2.10
CA ALA A 72 7.91 -7.62 -2.07
C ALA A 72 8.18 -6.93 -0.72
N MET A 73 7.18 -6.28 -0.14
CA MET A 73 7.29 -5.65 1.19
C MET A 73 7.54 -6.69 2.28
N ALA A 74 6.79 -7.80 2.26
CA ALA A 74 7.02 -8.92 3.16
C ALA A 74 8.43 -9.52 2.99
N ALA A 75 8.90 -9.68 1.76
CA ALA A 75 10.24 -10.18 1.46
C ALA A 75 11.36 -9.23 1.94
N ASN A 76 11.10 -7.92 1.97
CA ASN A 76 12.03 -6.91 2.47
C ASN A 76 12.05 -6.77 4.00
N GLY A 77 11.28 -7.59 4.74
CA GLY A 77 11.21 -7.54 6.21
C GLY A 77 10.16 -6.58 6.77
N ASP A 78 9.43 -5.87 5.89
CA ASP A 78 8.35 -4.93 6.23
C ASP A 78 6.98 -5.63 6.32
N GLY A 79 6.95 -6.96 6.45
CA GLY A 79 5.73 -7.76 6.41
C GLY A 79 4.77 -7.55 7.59
N ASP A 80 5.24 -6.93 8.67
CA ASP A 80 4.44 -6.58 9.84
C ASP A 80 3.91 -5.14 9.79
N LEU A 81 4.26 -4.36 8.75
CA LEU A 81 3.73 -3.02 8.54
C LEU A 81 2.27 -3.06 8.07
N GLY A 82 1.56 -1.96 8.29
CA GLY A 82 0.21 -1.73 7.77
C GLY A 82 0.19 -1.39 6.28
N LEU A 83 -1.00 -1.33 5.71
CA LEU A 83 -1.24 -0.98 4.30
C LEU A 83 -0.50 0.30 3.83
N GLN A 84 -0.44 1.32 4.69
CA GLN A 84 0.27 2.57 4.41
C GLN A 84 1.78 2.42 4.24
N GLY A 85 2.36 1.28 4.66
CA GLY A 85 3.75 0.92 4.43
C GLY A 85 4.08 0.68 2.96
N LEU A 86 3.10 0.67 2.04
CA LEU A 86 3.31 0.54 0.59
C LEU A 86 4.33 1.53 0.02
N ILE A 87 4.44 2.71 0.64
CA ILE A 87 5.42 3.71 0.24
C ILE A 87 6.87 3.19 0.35
N THR A 88 7.18 2.26 1.26
CA THR A 88 8.55 1.72 1.42
C THR A 88 9.02 0.95 0.19
N ILE A 89 8.11 0.30 -0.52
CA ILE A 89 8.42 -0.38 -1.79
C ILE A 89 8.67 0.63 -2.90
N VAL A 90 7.91 1.71 -2.96
CA VAL A 90 8.13 2.77 -3.95
C VAL A 90 9.48 3.45 -3.70
N GLU A 91 9.81 3.72 -2.44
CA GLU A 91 11.13 4.23 -2.03
C GLU A 91 12.25 3.27 -2.46
N HIS A 92 12.08 1.97 -2.19
CA HIS A 92 13.05 0.93 -2.58
C HIS A 92 13.26 0.86 -4.09
N LEU A 93 12.19 0.87 -4.88
CA LEU A 93 12.25 0.84 -6.35
C LEU A 93 12.96 2.07 -6.93
N ASN A 94 12.84 3.21 -6.27
CA ASN A 94 13.54 4.45 -6.66
C ASN A 94 14.98 4.55 -6.12
N GLY A 95 15.47 3.53 -5.41
CA GLY A 95 16.80 3.55 -4.80
C GLY A 95 16.93 4.54 -3.63
N ILE A 96 15.81 5.08 -3.15
CA ILE A 96 15.75 5.98 -2.00
C ILE A 96 15.58 5.08 -0.78
N ARG A 97 16.70 4.61 -0.20
CA ARG A 97 16.65 3.90 1.10
C ARG A 97 16.51 4.90 2.23
N LYS A 98 15.77 4.51 3.28
CA LYS A 98 15.72 5.20 4.58
C LYS A 98 17.12 5.51 5.10
#